data_AF-A0A9E2AGP7-F1
#
_entry.id   AF-A0A9E2AGP7-F1
#
_cell.length_a   1.000
_cell.length_b   1.000
_cell.length_c   1.000
_cell.angle_alpha   90.00
_cell.angle_beta   90.00
_cell.angle_gamma   90.00
#
_symmetry.space_group_name_H-M   'P 1'
#
loop_
_entity.id
_entity.type
_entity.pdbx_description
1 polymer ?
#
loop_
_entity_poly.entity_id
_entity_poly.type
_entity_poly.pdbx_seq_one_letter_code
_entity_poly.pdbx_strand_id
1 'polypeptide(L)'
;MIRQFGKCASMLVLLLVTVVGIQAQSSNKGWHLEAEGNGIAIQKAYDYLGQSPSQPIIVAVIDGGVDADHEDLQYNMWVNQDEIPGNGIDDDKNGYIDDINGWSFIGGKDGDVGQDNLEITRLYKKYMMQFKNADIAKMSKKERREYDKYLDIKKKVENRKDEADGMYKQMEFTKTMLENAARGLEQVLKDEGLNFKDLNKIKSNDQNAIIAINVIQQLENQGLEINSLNDLNDAITNEIGGAVDYYKSQSLYHYNPDYD
;
A
#
# COMPACT_ATOMS: atom_id res chain seq x y z
N MET A 1 0.73 15.83 18.52
CA MET A 1 0.76 14.62 19.39
C MET A 1 0.65 13.43 18.45
N ILE A 2 1.80 13.02 17.90
CA ILE A 2 1.88 12.07 16.78
C ILE A 2 1.55 10.67 17.30
N ARG A 3 0.42 10.11 16.88
CA ARG A 3 0.16 8.67 17.02
C ARG A 3 0.99 7.96 15.94
N GLN A 4 2.06 7.30 16.37
CA GLN A 4 2.95 6.50 15.53
C GLN A 4 2.19 5.33 14.89
N PHE A 5 1.56 5.54 13.74
CA PHE A 5 1.21 4.44 12.84
C PHE A 5 2.41 4.16 11.93
N GLY A 6 2.74 2.87 11.73
CA GLY A 6 3.75 2.44 10.77
C GLY A 6 5.13 2.11 11.37
N LYS A 7 5.22 1.11 12.25
CA LYS A 7 6.49 0.39 12.51
C LYS A 7 6.36 -1.14 12.55
N CYS A 8 5.17 -1.71 12.66
CA CYS A 8 4.97 -3.16 12.72
C CYS A 8 4.46 -3.79 11.40
N ALA A 9 3.79 -2.99 10.55
CA ALA A 9 3.12 -3.41 9.31
C ALA A 9 3.90 -4.31 8.34
N SER A 10 5.23 -4.14 8.24
CA SER A 10 6.03 -4.91 7.28
C SER A 10 6.57 -6.24 7.82
N MET A 11 6.45 -6.51 9.13
CA MET A 11 7.03 -7.69 9.78
C MET A 11 5.98 -8.77 10.12
N LEU A 12 4.70 -8.40 10.16
CA LEU A 12 3.61 -9.24 10.64
C LEU A 12 3.00 -10.15 9.56
N VAL A 13 2.94 -9.68 8.31
CA VAL A 13 2.41 -10.42 7.16
C VAL A 13 3.35 -11.56 6.72
N LEU A 14 4.64 -11.44 7.04
CA LEU A 14 5.68 -12.36 6.57
C LEU A 14 5.72 -13.71 7.31
N LEU A 15 4.92 -13.91 8.36
CA LEU A 15 5.17 -15.01 9.32
C LEU A 15 3.91 -15.76 9.79
N LEU A 16 2.84 -15.76 8.99
CA LEU A 16 1.74 -16.74 9.13
C LEU A 16 1.75 -17.80 8.01
N VAL A 17 2.71 -17.72 7.08
CA VAL A 17 2.86 -18.65 5.96
C VAL A 17 4.35 -19.03 5.83
N THR A 18 4.71 -20.18 6.39
CA THR A 18 5.98 -20.92 6.20
C THR A 18 7.30 -20.27 6.64
N VAL A 19 8.05 -21.03 7.44
CA VAL A 19 9.43 -20.76 7.88
C VAL A 19 10.36 -20.63 6.67
N VAL A 20 10.77 -19.41 6.34
CA VAL A 20 12.07 -19.12 5.74
C VAL A 20 12.70 -18.01 6.57
N GLY A 21 13.85 -18.29 7.17
CA GLY A 21 14.60 -17.34 7.97
C GLY A 21 15.01 -16.13 7.12
N ILE A 22 14.21 -15.08 7.20
CA ILE A 22 14.64 -13.74 6.85
C ILE A 22 15.09 -13.12 8.16
N GLN A 23 16.40 -12.91 8.32
CA GLN A 23 16.87 -11.98 9.34
C GLN A 23 16.20 -10.64 9.03
N ALA A 24 15.23 -10.26 9.85
CA ALA A 24 14.66 -8.93 9.82
C ALA A 24 15.81 -7.94 10.04
N GLN A 25 16.27 -7.30 8.98
CA GLN A 25 17.09 -6.11 9.10
C GLN A 25 16.16 -5.04 9.68
N SER A 26 16.26 -4.79 10.97
CA SER A 26 15.63 -3.61 11.57
C SER A 26 16.31 -2.39 10.96
N SER A 27 15.77 -1.86 9.86
CA SER A 27 16.28 -0.61 9.31
C SER A 27 16.02 0.47 10.34
N ASN A 28 17.07 1.10 10.85
CA ASN A 28 16.92 2.23 11.76
C ASN A 28 16.02 3.28 11.09
N LYS A 29 14.94 3.69 11.75
CA LYS A 29 14.05 4.72 11.19
C LYS A 29 14.84 6.01 11.03
N GLY A 30 14.76 6.61 9.85
CA GLY A 30 15.54 7.81 9.53
C GLY A 30 17.00 7.52 9.19
N TRP A 31 17.41 6.27 8.96
CA TRP A 31 18.78 5.94 8.55
C TRP A 31 19.27 6.79 7.35
N HIS A 32 18.36 7.11 6.42
CA HIS A 32 18.65 7.91 5.24
C HIS A 32 18.94 9.37 5.57
N LEU A 33 18.59 9.84 6.78
CA LEU A 33 18.84 11.19 7.28
C LEU A 33 20.15 11.27 8.09
N GLU A 34 20.63 10.15 8.60
CA GLU A 34 21.79 10.07 9.48
C GLU A 34 23.09 10.51 8.79
N ALA A 35 24.07 10.92 9.60
CA ALA A 35 25.38 11.30 9.11
C ALA A 35 26.36 10.11 8.96
N GLU A 36 26.05 8.99 9.60
CA GLU A 36 26.83 7.75 9.52
C GLU A 36 26.20 6.76 8.54
N GLY A 37 27.04 5.90 7.93
CA GLY A 37 26.58 4.93 6.93
C GLY A 37 26.21 5.58 5.59
N ASN A 38 25.11 5.13 4.99
CA ASN A 38 24.64 5.58 3.67
C ASN A 38 23.59 6.72 3.74
N GLY A 39 23.54 7.46 4.85
CA GLY A 39 22.59 8.58 5.02
C GLY A 39 23.07 9.90 4.40
N ILE A 40 22.16 10.87 4.27
CA ILE A 40 22.41 12.18 3.64
C ILE A 40 22.89 13.26 4.62
N ALA A 41 23.10 12.92 5.90
CA ALA A 41 23.55 13.83 6.95
C ALA A 41 22.68 15.10 7.07
N ILE A 42 21.35 14.98 7.04
CA ILE A 42 20.43 16.11 6.91
C ILE A 42 20.61 17.15 8.03
N GLN A 43 20.91 16.70 9.26
CA GLN A 43 21.10 17.61 10.39
C GLN A 43 22.33 18.50 10.20
N LYS A 44 23.43 17.95 9.64
CA LYS A 44 24.62 18.75 9.32
C LYS A 44 24.32 19.80 8.25
N ALA A 45 23.47 19.47 7.28
CA ALA A 45 23.04 20.43 6.26
C ALA A 45 22.19 21.55 6.88
N TYR A 46 21.25 21.23 7.77
CA TYR A 46 20.49 22.24 8.51
C TYR A 46 21.38 23.13 9.39
N ASP A 47 22.32 22.54 10.14
CA ASP A 47 23.25 23.29 10.99
C ASP A 47 24.14 24.23 10.16
N TYR A 48 24.59 23.78 8.99
CA TYR A 48 25.37 24.59 8.05
C TYR A 48 24.56 25.76 7.47
N LEU A 49 23.30 25.51 7.08
CA LEU A 49 22.43 26.54 6.51
C LEU A 49 21.97 27.55 7.59
N GLY A 50 21.79 27.10 8.83
CA GLY A 50 21.40 27.94 9.96
C GLY A 50 20.16 28.78 9.66
N GLN A 51 20.28 30.11 9.84
CA GLN A 51 19.24 31.09 9.50
C GLN A 51 19.54 31.84 8.19
N SER A 52 20.29 31.23 7.26
CA SER A 52 20.57 31.86 5.98
C SER A 52 19.25 32.23 5.28
N PRO A 53 19.20 33.39 4.59
CA PRO A 53 18.03 33.77 3.83
C PRO A 53 17.61 32.64 2.87
N SER A 54 16.38 32.18 3.00
CA SER A 54 15.80 31.16 2.13
C SER A 54 14.79 31.78 1.17
N GLN A 55 14.63 31.15 0.01
CA GLN A 55 13.56 31.43 -0.93
C GLN A 55 12.71 30.17 -1.08
N PRO A 56 11.37 30.29 -1.12
CA PRO A 56 10.51 29.15 -1.46
C PRO A 56 10.88 28.59 -2.83
N ILE A 57 11.07 27.27 -2.91
CA ILE A 57 11.31 26.54 -4.16
C ILE A 57 10.09 25.68 -4.43
N ILE A 58 9.50 25.84 -5.62
CA ILE A 58 8.41 24.99 -6.08
C ILE A 58 9.02 23.73 -6.71
N VAL A 59 8.59 22.56 -6.22
CA VAL A 59 9.04 21.25 -6.72
C VAL A 59 7.84 20.51 -7.28
N ALA A 60 7.89 20.19 -8.58
CA ALA A 60 6.87 19.37 -9.23
C ALA A 60 7.14 17.87 -8.96
N VAL A 61 6.14 17.17 -8.41
CA VAL A 61 6.19 15.73 -8.15
C VAL A 61 5.28 15.03 -9.15
N ILE A 62 5.84 14.13 -9.97
CA ILE A 62 5.09 13.33 -10.94
C ILE A 62 5.03 11.90 -10.41
N ASP A 63 3.95 11.58 -9.72
CA ASP A 63 3.72 10.30 -9.05
C ASP A 63 2.22 9.95 -9.10
N GLY A 64 1.76 8.98 -8.33
CA GLY A 64 0.36 8.58 -8.18
C GLY A 64 -0.53 9.57 -7.41
N GLY A 65 -0.11 10.83 -7.28
CA GLY A 65 -0.83 11.88 -6.53
C GLY A 65 -0.24 12.15 -5.15
N VAL A 66 -0.93 13.02 -4.39
CA VAL A 66 -0.59 13.40 -3.03
C VAL A 66 -1.87 13.67 -2.25
N ASP A 67 -1.91 13.24 -0.99
CA ASP A 67 -2.96 13.65 -0.07
C ASP A 67 -2.73 15.11 0.33
N ALA A 68 -3.41 16.03 -0.37
CA ALA A 68 -3.27 17.48 -0.17
C ALA A 68 -3.75 17.92 1.22
N ASP A 69 -4.62 17.14 1.87
CA ASP A 69 -5.18 17.43 3.19
C ASP A 69 -4.34 16.84 4.34
N HIS A 70 -3.24 16.15 4.02
CA HIS A 70 -2.39 15.51 5.02
C HIS A 70 -1.79 16.54 5.99
N GLU A 71 -1.88 16.28 7.30
CA GLU A 71 -1.59 17.29 8.34
C GLU A 71 -0.18 17.90 8.26
N ASP A 72 0.80 17.09 7.87
CA ASP A 72 2.22 17.49 7.71
C ASP A 72 2.56 18.05 6.31
N LEU A 73 1.68 17.90 5.30
CA LEU A 73 1.96 18.33 3.92
C LEU A 73 1.15 19.55 3.49
N GLN A 74 -0.08 19.71 3.98
CA GLN A 74 -1.01 20.78 3.56
C GLN A 74 -0.38 22.19 3.58
N TYR A 75 0.53 22.46 4.52
CA TYR A 75 1.19 23.76 4.67
C TYR A 75 2.32 24.01 3.65
N ASN A 76 2.79 22.95 2.98
CA ASN A 76 3.83 22.99 1.96
C ASN A 76 3.28 22.75 0.54
N MET A 77 1.97 22.52 0.39
CA MET A 77 1.33 22.33 -0.90
C MET A 77 1.41 23.63 -1.71
N TRP A 78 1.81 23.50 -2.98
CA TRP A 78 1.74 24.61 -3.92
C TRP A 78 0.27 24.95 -4.21
N VAL A 79 -0.03 26.24 -4.37
CA VAL A 79 -1.35 26.74 -4.74
C VAL A 79 -1.23 27.51 -6.05
N ASN A 80 -2.01 27.11 -7.06
CA ASN A 80 -2.17 27.89 -8.29
C ASN A 80 -2.92 29.19 -7.96
N GLN A 81 -2.22 30.32 -7.97
CA GLN A 81 -2.81 31.62 -7.66
C GLN A 81 -3.58 32.22 -8.84
N ASP A 82 -3.41 31.64 -10.03
CA ASP A 82 -4.07 32.08 -11.25
C ASP A 82 -5.44 31.40 -11.47
N GLU A 83 -5.83 30.48 -10.56
CA GLU A 83 -7.11 29.76 -10.55
C GLU A 83 -8.07 30.22 -9.44
N ILE A 84 -9.37 30.18 -9.70
CA ILE A 84 -10.42 30.43 -8.71
C ILE A 84 -11.06 29.10 -8.29
N PRO A 85 -10.84 28.62 -7.05
CA PRO A 85 -11.29 27.29 -6.63
C PRO A 85 -12.79 27.03 -6.83
N GLY A 86 -13.09 25.99 -7.59
CA GLY A 86 -14.43 25.40 -7.70
C GLY A 86 -15.39 26.19 -8.59
N ASN A 87 -14.86 27.00 -9.52
CA ASN A 87 -15.68 27.75 -10.46
C ASN A 87 -15.98 26.93 -11.75
N GLY A 88 -15.28 25.82 -11.98
CA GLY A 88 -15.43 24.96 -13.15
C GLY A 88 -14.86 25.56 -14.44
N ILE A 89 -13.94 26.51 -14.33
CA ILE A 89 -13.30 27.24 -15.43
C ILE A 89 -11.78 27.00 -15.34
N ASP A 90 -11.13 26.97 -16.50
CA ASP A 90 -9.67 27.07 -16.63
C ASP A 90 -9.35 28.58 -16.73
N ASP A 91 -9.05 29.20 -15.59
CA ASP A 91 -8.89 30.65 -15.45
C ASP A 91 -7.55 31.12 -16.04
N ASP A 92 -6.51 30.32 -15.87
CA ASP A 92 -5.15 30.61 -16.35
C ASP A 92 -4.91 30.18 -17.82
N LYS A 93 -5.83 29.40 -18.40
CA LYS A 93 -5.85 28.89 -19.78
C LYS A 93 -4.72 27.90 -20.06
N ASN A 94 -4.29 27.14 -19.06
CA ASN A 94 -3.24 26.13 -19.19
C ASN A 94 -3.77 24.79 -19.73
N GLY A 95 -5.09 24.61 -19.83
CA GLY A 95 -5.77 23.40 -20.31
C GLY A 95 -6.32 22.50 -19.20
N TYR A 96 -6.22 22.91 -17.94
CA TYR A 96 -6.65 22.17 -16.75
C TYR A 96 -7.65 23.02 -15.97
N ILE A 97 -8.82 22.46 -15.68
CA ILE A 97 -9.89 23.19 -14.96
C ILE A 97 -9.66 23.04 -13.47
N ASP A 98 -9.63 24.14 -12.70
CA ASP A 98 -9.53 24.14 -11.24
C ASP A 98 -8.28 23.40 -10.70
N ASP A 99 -7.09 23.54 -11.32
CA ASP A 99 -5.86 22.84 -10.93
C ASP A 99 -5.13 23.46 -9.72
N ILE A 100 -5.87 23.68 -8.63
CA ILE A 100 -5.46 24.45 -7.44
C ILE A 100 -4.16 23.94 -6.80
N ASN A 101 -3.97 22.62 -6.70
CA ASN A 101 -2.78 22.02 -6.08
C ASN A 101 -2.00 21.11 -7.05
N GLY A 102 -2.27 21.22 -8.35
CA GLY A 102 -1.76 20.32 -9.39
C GLY A 102 -2.89 19.61 -10.14
N TRP A 103 -2.53 18.59 -10.92
CA TRP A 103 -3.45 17.95 -11.87
C TRP A 103 -3.36 16.43 -11.89
N SER A 104 -4.52 15.78 -11.98
CA SER A 104 -4.66 14.34 -12.21
C SER A 104 -4.71 14.05 -13.71
N PHE A 105 -3.64 13.51 -14.29
CA PHE A 105 -3.62 13.14 -15.72
C PHE A 105 -4.49 11.92 -16.05
N ILE A 106 -4.93 11.17 -15.04
CA ILE A 106 -5.77 9.99 -15.22
C ILE A 106 -7.25 10.37 -15.09
N GLY A 107 -7.65 11.05 -14.02
CA GLY A 107 -9.06 11.46 -13.84
C GLY A 107 -9.42 12.80 -14.47
N GLY A 108 -8.43 13.62 -14.83
CA GLY A 108 -8.64 14.90 -15.49
C GLY A 108 -9.54 15.82 -14.66
N LYS A 109 -10.56 16.38 -15.30
CA LYS A 109 -11.53 17.29 -14.68
C LYS A 109 -12.35 16.66 -13.54
N ASP A 110 -12.43 15.32 -13.51
CA ASP A 110 -13.18 14.59 -12.49
C ASP A 110 -12.30 14.31 -11.25
N GLY A 111 -11.02 14.72 -11.28
CA GLY A 111 -10.11 14.72 -10.13
C GLY A 111 -9.28 13.44 -9.98
N ASP A 112 -8.97 13.07 -8.75
CA ASP A 112 -8.32 11.80 -8.44
C ASP A 112 -9.30 10.62 -8.65
N VAL A 113 -8.83 9.56 -9.29
CA VAL A 113 -9.63 8.36 -9.59
C VAL A 113 -9.61 7.33 -8.45
N GLY A 114 -8.79 7.53 -7.42
CA GLY A 114 -8.64 6.67 -6.24
C GLY A 114 -8.00 5.31 -6.51
N GLN A 115 -8.29 4.67 -7.65
CA GLN A 115 -7.66 3.45 -8.14
C GLN A 115 -7.46 3.55 -9.65
N ASP A 116 -6.27 3.18 -10.15
CA ASP A 116 -5.91 3.25 -11.56
C ASP A 116 -5.25 1.94 -12.07
N ASN A 117 -4.93 1.91 -13.35
CA ASN A 117 -3.99 0.94 -13.90
C ASN A 117 -2.56 1.49 -13.86
N LEU A 118 -1.60 0.67 -13.42
CA LEU A 118 -0.18 0.97 -13.60
C LEU A 118 0.13 1.20 -15.09
N GLU A 119 1.15 2.02 -15.38
CA GLU A 119 1.54 2.33 -16.76
C GLU A 119 1.78 1.06 -17.59
N ILE A 120 2.43 0.04 -17.00
CA ILE A 120 2.68 -1.24 -17.67
C ILE A 120 1.38 -1.96 -18.08
N THR A 121 0.34 -1.86 -17.27
CA THR A 121 -0.99 -2.43 -17.54
C THR A 121 -1.71 -1.64 -18.63
N ARG A 122 -1.60 -0.30 -18.62
CA ARG A 122 -2.13 0.56 -19.69
C ARG A 122 -1.44 0.28 -21.03
N LEU A 123 -0.12 0.10 -21.03
CA LEU A 123 0.63 -0.31 -22.21
C LEU A 123 0.23 -1.71 -22.69
N TYR A 124 -0.01 -2.64 -21.76
CA TYR A 124 -0.52 -3.96 -22.09
C TYR A 124 -1.88 -3.87 -22.81
N LYS A 125 -2.85 -3.16 -22.24
CA LYS A 125 -4.19 -2.95 -22.83
C LYS A 125 -4.09 -2.30 -24.21
N LYS A 126 -3.27 -1.26 -24.36
CA LYS A 126 -3.00 -0.59 -25.65
C LYS A 126 -2.47 -1.56 -26.70
N TYR A 127 -1.42 -2.31 -26.38
CA TYR A 127 -0.83 -3.26 -27.33
C TYR A 127 -1.73 -4.47 -27.62
N MET A 128 -2.47 -4.94 -26.62
CA MET A 128 -3.48 -5.98 -26.78
C MET A 128 -4.53 -5.57 -27.82
N MET A 129 -5.01 -4.32 -27.76
CA MET A 129 -5.93 -3.77 -28.76
C MET A 129 -5.26 -3.62 -30.14
N GLN A 130 -4.03 -3.09 -30.18
CA GLN A 130 -3.27 -2.90 -31.42
C GLN A 130 -3.04 -4.23 -32.17
N PHE A 131 -2.71 -5.31 -31.45
CA PHE A 131 -2.31 -6.59 -32.03
C PHE A 131 -3.41 -7.66 -32.07
N LYS A 132 -4.62 -7.36 -31.58
CA LYS A 132 -5.75 -8.31 -31.48
C LYS A 132 -5.99 -9.15 -32.75
N ASN A 133 -5.85 -8.53 -33.92
CA ASN A 133 -6.09 -9.14 -35.24
C ASN A 133 -4.87 -9.05 -36.16
N ALA A 134 -3.67 -8.89 -35.61
CA ALA A 134 -2.48 -8.65 -36.42
C ALA A 134 -1.98 -9.92 -37.11
N ASP A 135 -1.65 -9.81 -38.41
CA ASP A 135 -1.00 -10.88 -39.18
C ASP A 135 0.53 -10.78 -39.02
N ILE A 136 1.08 -11.59 -38.12
CA ILE A 136 2.51 -11.59 -37.76
C ILE A 136 3.41 -11.78 -38.99
N ALA A 137 2.97 -12.55 -39.99
CA ALA A 137 3.75 -12.83 -41.18
C ALA A 137 3.95 -11.59 -42.06
N LYS A 138 3.01 -10.63 -42.01
CA LYS A 138 3.02 -9.39 -42.81
C LYS A 138 3.63 -8.19 -42.09
N MET A 139 4.02 -8.33 -40.83
CA MET A 139 4.58 -7.23 -40.05
C MET A 139 5.91 -6.72 -40.63
N SER A 140 6.06 -5.40 -40.70
CA SER A 140 7.34 -4.74 -40.91
C SER A 140 8.34 -5.05 -39.77
N LYS A 141 9.61 -4.71 -39.96
CA LYS A 141 10.63 -4.85 -38.90
C LYS A 141 10.32 -3.99 -37.66
N LYS A 142 9.66 -2.84 -37.85
CA LYS A 142 9.25 -1.96 -36.75
C LYS A 142 8.10 -2.58 -35.95
N GLU A 143 7.06 -3.05 -36.63
CA GLU A 143 5.91 -3.70 -36.00
C GLU A 143 6.30 -4.96 -35.24
N ARG A 144 7.24 -5.76 -35.78
CA ARG A 144 7.79 -6.92 -35.05
C ARG A 144 8.45 -6.53 -33.73
N ARG A 145 9.23 -5.45 -33.70
CA ARG A 145 9.85 -4.96 -32.45
C ARG A 145 8.82 -4.49 -31.42
N GLU A 146 7.74 -3.87 -31.88
CA GLU A 146 6.63 -3.48 -31.00
C GLU A 146 5.86 -4.71 -30.49
N TYR A 147 5.69 -5.72 -31.35
CA TYR A 147 5.08 -7.00 -30.96
C TYR A 147 5.94 -7.78 -29.95
N ASP A 148 7.25 -7.81 -30.11
CA ASP A 148 8.17 -8.44 -29.15
C ASP A 148 8.08 -7.75 -27.77
N LYS A 149 7.98 -6.41 -27.75
CA LYS A 149 7.73 -5.64 -26.52
C LYS A 149 6.37 -5.97 -25.91
N TYR A 150 5.33 -6.09 -26.73
CA TYR A 150 4.01 -6.52 -26.28
C TYR A 150 4.06 -7.87 -25.58
N LEU A 151 4.77 -8.86 -26.13
CA LEU A 151 4.90 -10.18 -25.50
C LEU A 151 5.62 -10.13 -24.14
N ASP A 152 6.67 -9.32 -24.01
CA ASP A 152 7.36 -9.11 -22.72
C ASP A 152 6.46 -8.42 -21.68
N ILE A 153 5.76 -7.36 -22.10
CA ILE A 153 4.81 -6.63 -21.24
C ILE A 153 3.65 -7.55 -20.81
N LYS A 154 3.07 -8.28 -21.76
CA LYS A 154 1.99 -9.25 -21.51
C LYS A 154 2.40 -10.23 -20.43
N LYS A 155 3.56 -10.88 -20.59
CA LYS A 155 4.07 -11.84 -19.60
C LYS A 155 4.25 -11.21 -18.23
N LYS A 156 4.79 -9.98 -18.16
CA LYS A 156 4.98 -9.28 -16.88
C LYS A 156 3.65 -8.96 -16.19
N VAL A 157 2.69 -8.39 -16.92
CA VAL A 157 1.39 -8.02 -16.36
C VAL A 157 0.59 -9.24 -15.94
N GLU A 158 0.50 -10.26 -16.79
CA GLU A 158 -0.22 -11.51 -16.48
C GLU A 158 0.39 -12.22 -15.26
N ASN A 159 1.71 -12.35 -15.18
CA ASN A 159 2.36 -12.95 -14.01
C ASN A 159 2.12 -12.13 -12.73
N ARG A 160 2.23 -10.80 -12.80
CA ARG A 160 1.99 -9.93 -11.65
C ARG A 160 0.54 -9.95 -11.20
N LYS A 161 -0.39 -10.05 -12.14
CA LYS A 161 -1.81 -10.22 -11.85
C LYS A 161 -2.06 -11.56 -11.17
N ASP A 162 -1.51 -12.66 -11.68
CA ASP A 162 -1.66 -13.99 -11.07
C ASP A 162 -1.07 -14.03 -9.64
N GLU A 163 0.10 -13.41 -9.45
CA GLU A 163 0.72 -13.23 -8.12
C GLU A 163 -0.20 -12.43 -7.18
N ALA A 164 -0.72 -11.28 -7.63
CA ALA A 164 -1.60 -10.43 -6.84
C ALA A 164 -2.93 -11.12 -6.51
N ASP A 165 -3.56 -11.81 -7.47
CA ASP A 165 -4.80 -12.57 -7.29
C ASP A 165 -4.59 -13.72 -6.28
N GLY A 166 -3.45 -14.41 -6.35
CA GLY A 166 -3.07 -15.46 -5.41
C GLY A 166 -2.87 -14.93 -3.99
N MET A 167 -2.09 -13.86 -3.85
CA MET A 167 -1.82 -13.23 -2.56
C MET A 167 -3.10 -12.62 -1.95
N TYR A 168 -3.94 -11.97 -2.75
CA TYR A 168 -5.21 -11.41 -2.29
C TYR A 168 -6.09 -12.50 -1.67
N LYS A 169 -6.33 -13.61 -2.39
CA LYS A 169 -7.12 -14.74 -1.88
C LYS A 169 -6.52 -15.35 -0.61
N GLN A 170 -5.19 -15.48 -0.57
CA GLN A 170 -4.50 -16.03 0.59
C GLN A 170 -4.63 -15.12 1.82
N MET A 171 -4.47 -13.81 1.65
CA MET A 171 -4.61 -12.83 2.73
C MET A 171 -6.06 -12.75 3.21
N GLU A 172 -7.04 -12.79 2.29
CA GLU A 172 -8.46 -12.76 2.66
C GLU A 172 -8.87 -14.02 3.43
N PHE A 173 -8.38 -15.19 3.00
CA PHE A 173 -8.52 -16.44 3.74
C PHE A 173 -7.89 -16.36 5.14
N THR A 174 -6.66 -15.83 5.22
CA THR A 174 -5.94 -15.67 6.49
C THR A 174 -6.70 -14.73 7.44
N LYS A 175 -7.18 -13.58 6.94
CA LYS A 175 -8.01 -12.64 7.72
C LYS A 175 -9.24 -13.34 8.30
N THR A 176 -9.98 -14.04 7.44
CA THR A 176 -11.19 -14.77 7.83
C THR A 176 -10.89 -15.85 8.88
N MET A 177 -9.80 -16.60 8.70
CA MET A 177 -9.35 -17.61 9.66
C MET A 177 -9.03 -17.00 11.03
N LEU A 178 -8.32 -15.87 11.06
CA LEU A 178 -7.96 -15.18 12.31
C LEU A 178 -9.17 -14.55 13.01
N GLU A 179 -10.10 -13.97 12.25
CA GLU A 179 -11.36 -13.46 12.80
C GLU A 179 -12.22 -14.59 13.41
N ASN A 180 -12.22 -15.77 12.78
CA ASN A 180 -12.88 -16.95 13.34
C ASN A 180 -12.14 -17.48 14.58
N ALA A 181 -10.81 -17.42 14.59
CA ALA A 181 -9.99 -17.75 15.75
C ALA A 181 -10.33 -16.85 16.95
N ALA A 182 -10.35 -15.53 16.74
CA ALA A 182 -10.71 -14.55 17.77
C ALA A 182 -12.13 -14.78 18.32
N ARG A 183 -13.10 -15.08 17.44
CA ARG A 183 -14.47 -15.46 17.84
C ARG A 183 -14.52 -16.75 18.66
N GLY A 184 -13.74 -17.76 18.28
CA GLY A 184 -13.63 -19.01 19.04
C GLY A 184 -13.05 -18.80 20.44
N LEU A 185 -12.00 -17.98 20.55
CA LEU A 185 -11.44 -17.60 21.84
C LEU A 185 -12.45 -16.84 22.71
N GLU A 186 -13.18 -15.89 22.13
CA GLU A 186 -14.24 -15.17 22.84
C GLU A 186 -15.29 -16.13 23.41
N GLN A 187 -15.72 -17.11 22.61
CA GLN A 187 -16.71 -18.09 23.05
C GLN A 187 -16.18 -18.97 24.18
N VAL A 188 -14.94 -19.46 24.09
CA VAL A 188 -14.31 -20.27 25.14
C VAL A 188 -14.14 -19.49 26.45
N LEU A 189 -13.73 -18.22 26.37
CA LEU A 189 -13.64 -17.37 27.56
C LEU A 189 -15.00 -17.21 28.25
N LYS A 190 -16.08 -17.06 27.47
CA LYS A 190 -17.46 -17.02 28.00
C LYS A 190 -17.88 -18.35 28.63
N ASP A 191 -17.64 -19.46 27.93
CA ASP A 191 -18.07 -20.80 28.35
C ASP A 191 -17.35 -21.27 29.62
N GLU A 192 -16.06 -20.94 29.76
CA GLU A 192 -15.26 -21.28 30.95
C GLU A 192 -15.33 -20.22 32.05
N GLY A 193 -16.04 -19.10 31.83
CA GLY A 193 -16.13 -17.99 32.79
C GLY A 193 -14.77 -17.32 33.08
N LEU A 194 -13.87 -17.33 32.09
CA LEU A 194 -12.52 -16.78 32.17
C LEU A 194 -12.46 -15.37 31.58
N ASN A 195 -11.43 -14.62 31.97
CA ASN A 195 -11.11 -13.34 31.33
C ASN A 195 -9.87 -13.49 30.43
N PHE A 196 -9.60 -12.46 29.62
CA PHE A 196 -8.48 -12.48 28.68
C PHE A 196 -7.10 -12.63 29.34
N LYS A 197 -6.92 -12.32 30.63
CA LYS A 197 -5.63 -12.54 31.32
C LYS A 197 -5.43 -14.00 31.75
N ASP A 198 -6.47 -14.82 31.65
CA ASP A 198 -6.49 -16.21 32.07
C ASP A 198 -6.32 -17.19 30.89
N LEU A 199 -5.71 -16.76 29.77
CA LEU A 199 -5.51 -17.64 28.58
C LEU A 199 -4.78 -18.94 28.92
N ASN A 200 -3.85 -18.89 29.88
CA ASN A 200 -3.11 -20.06 30.36
C ASN A 200 -3.96 -21.07 31.16
N LYS A 201 -5.17 -20.70 31.57
CA LYS A 201 -6.11 -21.56 32.31
C LYS A 201 -7.12 -22.25 31.41
N ILE A 202 -7.20 -21.88 30.13
CA ILE A 202 -8.13 -22.45 29.16
C ILE A 202 -7.86 -23.96 29.02
N LYS A 203 -8.92 -24.77 29.11
CA LYS A 203 -8.85 -26.24 28.95
C LYS A 203 -9.57 -26.76 27.71
N SER A 204 -10.31 -25.90 27.02
CA SER A 204 -11.01 -26.22 25.78
C SER A 204 -10.07 -26.78 24.70
N ASN A 205 -10.59 -27.74 23.93
CA ASN A 205 -9.95 -28.26 22.72
C ASN A 205 -10.46 -27.56 21.44
N ASP A 206 -11.15 -26.42 21.60
CA ASP A 206 -11.63 -25.63 20.46
C ASP A 206 -10.45 -25.15 19.60
N GLN A 207 -10.46 -25.54 18.33
CA GLN A 207 -9.35 -25.28 17.41
C GLN A 207 -9.16 -23.78 17.15
N ASN A 208 -10.24 -23.01 17.09
CA ASN A 208 -10.20 -21.57 16.85
C ASN A 208 -9.61 -20.83 18.04
N ALA A 209 -10.00 -21.20 19.27
CA ALA A 209 -9.41 -20.66 20.48
C ALA A 209 -7.91 -20.97 20.58
N ILE A 210 -7.49 -22.20 20.25
CA ILE A 210 -6.07 -22.59 20.23
C ILE A 210 -5.29 -21.76 19.20
N ILE A 211 -5.82 -21.58 17.98
CA ILE A 211 -5.20 -20.75 16.95
C ILE A 211 -5.02 -19.31 17.47
N ALA A 212 -6.06 -18.73 18.07
CA ALA A 212 -6.01 -17.36 18.60
C ALA A 212 -4.93 -17.21 19.69
N ILE A 213 -4.83 -18.16 20.63
CA ILE A 213 -3.81 -18.15 21.68
C ILE A 213 -2.41 -18.22 21.07
N ASN A 214 -2.18 -19.08 20.08
CA ASN A 214 -0.89 -19.18 19.40
C ASN A 214 -0.53 -17.88 18.66
N VAL A 215 -1.51 -17.24 18.04
CA VAL A 215 -1.33 -15.94 17.36
C VAL A 215 -0.97 -14.87 18.39
N ILE A 216 -1.69 -14.77 19.51
CA ILE A 216 -1.37 -13.85 20.61
C ILE A 216 0.07 -14.04 21.07
N GLN A 217 0.49 -15.28 21.37
CA GLN A 217 1.84 -15.59 21.80
C GLN A 217 2.90 -15.20 20.76
N GLN A 218 2.60 -15.40 19.47
CA GLN A 218 3.51 -15.00 18.40
C GLN A 218 3.66 -13.48 18.31
N LEU A 219 2.57 -12.73 18.45
CA LEU A 219 2.59 -11.26 18.46
C LEU A 219 3.36 -10.73 19.67
N GLU A 220 3.14 -11.29 20.86
CA GLU A 220 3.88 -10.94 22.07
C GLU A 220 5.38 -11.23 21.95
N ASN A 221 5.75 -12.37 21.33
CA ASN A 221 7.15 -12.69 21.04
C ASN A 221 7.79 -11.71 20.03
N GLN A 222 6.98 -11.01 19.24
CA GLN A 222 7.43 -9.94 18.34
C GLN A 222 7.42 -8.55 19.01
N GLY A 223 7.07 -8.47 20.30
CA GLY A 223 7.06 -7.24 21.09
C GLY A 223 5.77 -6.43 20.98
N LEU A 224 4.70 -7.02 20.44
CA LEU A 224 3.36 -6.41 20.45
C LEU A 224 2.62 -6.82 21.72
N GLU A 225 2.16 -5.83 22.47
CA GLU A 225 1.32 -6.07 23.64
C GLU A 225 -0.12 -6.30 23.21
N ILE A 226 -0.65 -7.51 23.44
CA ILE A 226 -2.04 -7.86 23.19
C ILE A 226 -2.71 -8.11 24.55
N ASN A 227 -3.43 -7.13 25.08
CA ASN A 227 -4.00 -7.19 26.44
C ASN A 227 -5.51 -7.48 26.44
N SER A 228 -6.15 -7.51 25.26
CA SER A 228 -7.59 -7.73 25.13
C SER A 228 -7.97 -8.37 23.79
N LEU A 229 -9.21 -8.86 23.69
CA LEU A 229 -9.77 -9.29 22.40
C LEU A 229 -9.87 -8.14 21.40
N ASN A 230 -10.07 -6.91 21.88
CA ASN A 230 -10.08 -5.74 21.00
C ASN A 230 -8.67 -5.50 20.43
N ASP A 231 -7.63 -5.60 21.25
CA ASP A 231 -6.24 -5.46 20.79
C ASP A 231 -5.91 -6.51 19.73
N LEU A 232 -6.38 -7.76 19.91
CA LEU A 232 -6.24 -8.82 18.92
C LEU A 232 -6.99 -8.50 17.63
N ASN A 233 -8.25 -8.07 17.71
CA ASN A 233 -9.05 -7.72 16.54
C ASN A 233 -8.49 -6.51 15.79
N ASP A 234 -7.97 -5.52 16.51
CA ASP A 234 -7.29 -4.35 15.96
C ASP A 234 -6.00 -4.77 15.26
N ALA A 235 -5.20 -5.66 15.85
CA ALA A 235 -4.01 -6.21 15.20
C ALA A 235 -4.37 -6.95 13.91
N ILE A 236 -5.40 -7.81 13.92
CA ILE A 236 -5.87 -8.51 12.71
C ILE A 236 -6.32 -7.51 11.64
N THR A 237 -7.13 -6.51 12.02
CA THR A 237 -7.68 -5.52 11.10
C THR A 237 -6.60 -4.65 10.50
N ASN A 238 -5.70 -4.10 11.31
CA ASN A 238 -4.70 -3.15 10.84
C ASN A 238 -3.61 -3.84 10.01
N GLU A 239 -3.18 -5.04 10.43
CA GLU A 239 -2.03 -5.70 9.81
C GLU A 239 -2.46 -6.55 8.63
N ILE A 240 -3.42 -7.45 8.82
CA ILE A 240 -3.90 -8.34 7.75
C ILE A 240 -4.90 -7.62 6.85
N GLY A 241 -5.76 -6.75 7.40
CA GLY A 241 -6.66 -5.93 6.58
C GLY A 241 -5.88 -5.01 5.64
N GLY A 242 -4.82 -4.34 6.11
CA GLY A 242 -3.96 -3.55 5.25
C GLY A 242 -3.30 -4.36 4.12
N ALA A 243 -2.85 -5.59 4.41
CA ALA A 243 -2.32 -6.49 3.37
C ALA A 243 -3.39 -6.94 2.37
N VAL A 244 -4.60 -7.24 2.86
CA VAL A 244 -5.76 -7.57 2.01
C VAL A 244 -6.06 -6.40 1.07
N ASP A 245 -6.15 -5.19 1.58
CA ASP A 245 -6.45 -4.01 0.77
C ASP A 245 -5.35 -3.73 -0.26
N TYR A 246 -4.09 -3.88 0.12
CA TYR A 246 -2.95 -3.77 -0.80
C TYR A 246 -3.06 -4.77 -1.96
N TYR A 247 -3.16 -6.08 -1.68
CA TYR A 247 -3.20 -7.08 -2.75
C TYR A 247 -4.50 -7.05 -3.54
N LYS A 248 -5.61 -6.68 -2.90
CA LYS A 248 -6.89 -6.42 -3.58
C LYS A 248 -6.73 -5.30 -4.60
N SER A 249 -6.08 -4.20 -4.23
CA SER A 249 -5.83 -3.09 -5.14
C SER A 249 -4.95 -3.52 -6.33
N GLN A 250 -3.87 -4.28 -6.05
CA GLN A 250 -3.00 -4.82 -7.10
C GLN A 250 -3.76 -5.76 -8.06
N SER A 251 -4.62 -6.62 -7.51
CA SER A 251 -5.37 -7.66 -8.21
C SER A 251 -6.52 -7.10 -9.07
N LEU A 252 -7.34 -6.23 -8.47
CA LEU A 252 -8.58 -5.76 -9.07
C LEU A 252 -8.39 -4.53 -9.96
N TYR A 253 -7.34 -3.74 -9.71
CA TYR A 253 -7.14 -2.45 -10.36
C TYR A 253 -5.78 -2.37 -11.06
N HIS A 254 -4.67 -2.36 -10.31
CA HIS A 254 -3.36 -2.00 -10.87
C HIS A 254 -2.88 -2.90 -12.02
N TYR A 255 -3.01 -4.22 -11.89
CA TYR A 255 -2.63 -5.20 -12.91
C TYR A 255 -3.81 -5.74 -13.72
N ASN A 256 -5.01 -5.22 -13.51
CA ASN A 256 -6.21 -5.67 -14.20
C ASN A 256 -6.45 -4.87 -15.49
N PRO A 257 -6.15 -5.41 -16.68
CA PRO A 257 -6.38 -4.70 -17.95
C PRO A 257 -7.86 -4.49 -18.27
N ASP A 258 -8.76 -5.23 -17.59
CA ASP A 258 -10.20 -5.14 -17.75
C ASP A 258 -10.83 -4.12 -16.78
N TYR A 259 -10.04 -3.55 -15.88
CA TYR A 259 -10.43 -2.36 -15.11
C TYR A 259 -10.35 -1.13 -16.04
N ASP A 260 -11.31 -0.21 -15.88
CA ASP A 260 -11.73 0.87 -16.80
C ASP A 260 -12.40 0.45 -18.11
#